data_AF-A0A8T5S1M2-F1
#
_entry.id   AF-A0A8T5S1M2-F1
#
_cell.length_a   1.000
_cell.length_b   1.000
_cell.length_c   1.000
_cell.angle_alpha   90.00
_cell.angle_beta   90.00
_cell.angle_gamma   90.00
#
_symmetry.space_group_name_H-M   'P 1'
#
loop_
_entity.id
_entity.type
_entity.pdbx_description
1 polymer ?
#
loop_
_entity_poly.entity_id
_entity_poly.type
_entity_poly.pdbx_seq_one_letter_code
_entity_poly.pdbx_strand_id
1 'polypeptide(L)' 'MKRKTAVNALEKSVKHAQIVQECVRHLDVGLQTLLKDRDVEKSHELFHKVDVLERDADNLRRKIQSDISKGEL' A
#
# COMPACT_ATOMS: atom_id res chain seq x y z
N MET A 1 22.87 16.96 4.87
CA MET A 1 22.55 15.53 5.06
C MET A 1 21.11 15.35 5.56
N LYS A 2 20.75 15.86 6.74
CA LYS A 2 19.41 15.82 7.35
C LYS A 2 18.21 16.16 6.42
N ARG A 3 18.33 17.24 5.64
CA ARG A 3 17.28 17.68 4.69
C ARG A 3 17.05 16.69 3.54
N LYS A 4 18.09 16.00 3.07
CA LYS A 4 17.99 15.03 1.96
C LYS A 4 17.25 13.77 2.39
N THR A 5 17.45 13.33 3.64
CA THR A 5 16.72 12.20 4.19
C THR A 5 15.27 12.54 4.50
N ALA A 6 14.99 13.72 5.07
CA ALA A 6 13.60 14.14 5.29
C ALA A 6 12.79 14.15 4.00
N VAL A 7 13.38 14.62 2.88
CA VAL A 7 12.77 14.57 1.54
C VAL A 7 12.54 13.13 1.09
N ASN A 8 13.52 12.25 1.25
CA ASN A 8 13.43 10.84 0.89
C ASN A 8 12.35 10.08 1.70
N ALA A 9 12.26 10.34 3.01
CA ALA A 9 11.22 9.79 3.87
C ALA A 9 9.83 10.26 3.45
N LEU A 10 9.67 11.55 3.16
CA LEU A 10 8.41 12.11 2.67
C LEU A 10 7.98 11.49 1.34
N GLU A 11 8.89 11.38 0.37
CA GLU A 11 8.61 10.74 -0.93
C GLU A 11 8.14 9.28 -0.76
N LYS A 12 8.82 8.52 0.11
CA LYS A 12 8.42 7.14 0.43
C LYS A 12 7.07 7.08 1.14
N SER A 13 6.78 8.00 2.05
CA SER A 13 5.47 8.09 2.72
C SER A 13 4.34 8.42 1.76
N VAL A 14 4.57 9.32 0.79
CA VAL A 14 3.60 9.60 -0.28
C VAL A 14 3.36 8.34 -1.12
N LYS A 15 4.42 7.63 -1.52
CA LYS A 15 4.29 6.39 -2.27
C LYS A 15 3.53 5.31 -1.49
N HIS A 16 3.79 5.19 -0.19
CA HIS A 16 3.04 4.29 0.68
C HIS A 16 1.54 4.65 0.70
N ALA A 17 1.20 5.93 0.85
CA ALA A 17 -0.19 6.37 0.82
C ALA A 17 -0.88 6.07 -0.51
N GLN A 18 -0.19 6.19 -1.65
CA GLN A 18 -0.70 5.81 -2.96
C GLN A 18 -1.02 4.32 -3.07
N ILE A 19 -0.13 3.45 -2.57
CA ILE A 19 -0.35 1.99 -2.55
C ILE A 19 -1.57 1.65 -1.67
N VAL A 20 -1.68 2.26 -0.49
CA VAL A 20 -2.84 2.04 0.40
C VAL A 20 -4.13 2.52 -0.25
N GLN A 21 -4.12 3.67 -0.93
CA GLN A 21 -5.29 4.16 -1.67
C GLN A 21 -5.70 3.17 -2.77
N GLU A 22 -4.73 2.58 -3.47
CA GLU A 22 -4.99 1.56 -4.48
C GLU A 22 -5.55 0.26 -3.88
N CYS A 23 -5.05 -0.15 -2.71
CA CYS A 23 -5.56 -1.28 -1.94
C CYS A 23 -7.04 -1.07 -1.59
N VAL A 24 -7.41 0.10 -1.06
CA VAL A 24 -8.81 0.44 -0.74
C VAL A 24 -9.70 0.44 -1.98
N ARG A 25 -9.21 0.97 -3.12
CA ARG A 25 -9.95 0.93 -4.39
C ARG A 25 -10.22 -0.50 -4.87
N HIS A 26 -9.23 -1.38 -4.80
CA HIS A 26 -9.41 -2.79 -5.17
C HIS A 26 -10.36 -3.52 -4.23
N LEU A 27 -10.32 -3.21 -2.93
CA LEU A 27 -11.26 -3.77 -1.96
C LEU A 27 -12.70 -3.35 -2.26
N ASP A 28 -12.95 -2.06 -2.52
CA ASP A 28 -14.29 -1.59 -2.89
C ASP A 28 -14.80 -2.30 -4.13
N VAL A 29 -14.01 -2.33 -5.22
CA VAL A 29 -14.39 -3.03 -6.46
C VAL A 29 -14.65 -4.51 -6.20
N GLY A 30 -13.79 -5.19 -5.42
CA GLY A 30 -13.96 -6.60 -5.06
C GLY A 30 -15.27 -6.86 -4.30
N LEU A 31 -15.61 -5.98 -3.36
CA LEU A 31 -16.88 -6.06 -2.62
C LEU A 31 -18.08 -5.82 -3.53
N GLN A 32 -18.02 -4.85 -4.44
CA GLN A 32 -19.10 -4.62 -5.42
C GLN A 32 -19.28 -5.84 -6.33
N THR A 33 -18.19 -6.40 -6.86
CA THR A 33 -18.22 -7.59 -7.71
C THR A 33 -18.79 -8.81 -6.99
N LEU A 34 -18.45 -9.03 -5.71
CA LEU A 34 -19.02 -10.12 -4.92
C LEU A 34 -20.50 -9.90 -4.58
N LEU A 35 -20.87 -8.69 -4.16
CA LEU A 35 -22.19 -8.42 -3.58
C LEU A 35 -23.26 -8.04 -4.60
N LYS A 36 -22.89 -7.37 -5.69
CA LYS A 36 -23.81 -6.96 -6.75
C LYS A 36 -23.78 -7.93 -7.91
N ASP A 37 -22.59 -8.22 -8.43
CA ASP A 37 -22.44 -9.02 -9.65
C ASP A 37 -22.48 -10.53 -9.35
N ARG A 38 -22.30 -10.92 -8.08
CA ARG A 38 -22.23 -12.32 -7.61
C ARG A 38 -21.10 -13.12 -8.28
N ASP A 39 -20.10 -12.43 -8.80
CA ASP A 39 -18.93 -13.04 -9.45
C ASP A 39 -17.85 -13.35 -8.40
N VAL A 40 -17.93 -14.57 -7.86
CA VAL A 40 -17.06 -15.02 -6.77
C VAL A 40 -15.61 -15.14 -7.25
N GLU A 41 -15.38 -15.70 -8.44
CA GLU A 41 -14.03 -15.94 -8.95
C GLU A 41 -13.28 -14.62 -9.18
N LYS A 42 -13.92 -13.66 -9.85
CA LYS A 42 -13.33 -12.34 -10.06
C LYS A 42 -13.14 -11.57 -8.75
N SER A 43 -14.07 -11.69 -7.80
CA SER A 43 -13.90 -11.06 -6.49
C SER A 43 -12.69 -11.64 -5.73
N HIS A 44 -12.45 -12.94 -5.84
CA HIS A 44 -11.29 -13.60 -5.24
C HIS A 44 -9.97 -13.10 -5.85
N GLU A 45 -9.91 -12.90 -7.18
CA GLU A 45 -8.75 -12.28 -7.81
C GLU A 45 -8.49 -10.84 -7.33
N LEU A 46 -9.56 -10.06 -7.14
CA LEU A 46 -9.46 -8.69 -6.63
C LEU A 46 -8.98 -8.66 -5.17
N PHE A 47 -9.45 -9.58 -4.33
CA PHE A 47 -8.95 -9.71 -2.95
C PHE A 47 -7.50 -10.19 -2.91
N HIS A 48 -7.08 -11.08 -3.83
CA HIS A 48 -5.68 -11.44 -3.92
C HIS A 48 -4.79 -10.24 -4.28
N LYS A 49 -5.27 -9.33 -5.15
CA LYS A 49 -4.56 -8.06 -5.43
C LYS A 49 -4.50 -7.16 -4.21
N VAL A 50 -5.54 -7.11 -3.38
CA VAL A 50 -5.53 -6.41 -2.09
C VAL A 50 -4.42 -6.94 -1.19
N ASP A 51 -4.28 -8.26 -1.06
CA ASP A 51 -3.20 -8.88 -0.26
C ASP A 51 -1.80 -8.55 -0.78
N VAL A 52 -1.63 -8.53 -2.11
CA VAL A 52 -0.35 -8.13 -2.73
C VAL A 52 -0.01 -6.68 -2.40
N LEU A 53 -0.97 -5.77 -2.55
CA LEU A 53 -0.79 -4.34 -2.26
C LEU A 53 -0.54 -4.06 -0.77
N GLU A 54 -1.22 -4.78 0.13
CA GLU A 54 -0.99 -4.69 1.58
C GLU A 54 0.45 -5.07 1.93
N ARG A 55 0.93 -6.19 1.40
CA ARG A 55 2.31 -6.64 1.61
C ARG A 55 3.33 -5.65 1.08
N ASP A 56 3.09 -5.05 -0.08
CA ASP A 56 3.97 -4.02 -0.64
C ASP A 56 3.98 -2.74 0.20
N ALA A 57 2.81 -2.34 0.73
CA ALA A 57 2.70 -1.23 1.66
C ALA A 57 3.47 -1.52 2.96
N ASP A 58 3.32 -2.70 3.56
CA ASP A 58 4.04 -3.06 4.79
C ASP A 58 5.55 -3.11 4.58
N ASN A 59 6.02 -3.67 3.46
CA ASN A 59 7.43 -3.66 3.09
C ASN A 59 8.00 -2.23 3.01
N LEU A 60 7.26 -1.32 2.37
CA LEU A 60 7.66 0.08 2.27
C LEU A 60 7.62 0.78 3.65
N ARG A 61 6.62 0.50 4.47
CA ARG A 61 6.51 1.00 5.85
C ARG A 61 7.72 0.60 6.69
N ARG A 62 8.11 -0.69 6.65
CA ARG A 62 9.31 -1.20 7.36
C ARG A 62 10.59 -0.53 6.86
N LYS A 63 10.69 -0.28 5.55
CA LYS A 63 11.82 0.45 4.97
C LYS A 63 11.90 1.89 5.48
N ILE A 64 10.79 2.62 5.47
CA ILE A 64 10.72 3.99 6.03
C ILE A 64 11.16 3.99 7.51
N GLN A 65 10.65 3.07 8.32
CA GLN A 65 11.04 2.95 9.73
C GLN A 65 12.54 2.64 9.90
N SER A 66 13.10 1.75 9.07
CA SER A 66 14.53 1.42 9.09
C SER A 66 15.39 2.64 8.76
N ASP A 67 15.03 3.38 7.71
CA ASP A 67 15.77 4.55 7.25
C ASP A 67 15.75 5.68 8.30
N ILE A 68 14.60 5.89 8.96
CA ILE A 68 14.48 6.85 10.06
C ILE A 68 15.31 6.40 11.28
N SER A 69 15.23 5.12 11.65
CA SER A 69 15.89 4.58 12.86
C SER A 69 17.42 4.56 12.77
N LYS A 70 17.99 4.42 11.57
CA LYS A 70 19.45 4.40 11.36
C LYS A 70 20.14 5.76 11.51
N GLY A 71 19.42 6.83 11.87
CA GLY A 71 20.05 8.12 12.09
C GLY A 71 20.52 8.80 10.81
N GLU A 72 19.85 8.56 9.68
CA GLU A 72 19.79 9.53 8.59
C GLU A 72 18.96 10.79 9.01
N LEU A 73 19.12 11.26 10.25
CA LEU A 73 18.39 12.38 10.86
C LEU A 73 19.28 13.60 11.07
#